data_AF-A0A2V7DIP5-F1
#
_entry.id   AF-A0A2V7DIP5-F1
#
_cell.length_a   1.000
_cell.length_b   1.000
_cell.length_c   1.000
_cell.angle_alpha   90.00
_cell.angle_beta   90.00
_cell.angle_gamma   90.00
#
_symmetry.space_group_name_H-M   'P 1'
#
loop_
_entity.id
_entity.type
_entity.pdbx_description
1 polymer ?
#
loop_
_entity_poly.entity_id
_entity_poly.type
_entity_poly.pdbx_seq_one_letter_code
_entity_poly.pdbx_strand_id
1 'polypeptide(L)'
;MHLFIHGGYWHRFSKNEFSFVARAFQPAGAAVVVISYALIPTADMDELVRQCRAAVAWVYRNAGLPADVVKAVCGFSGLYDLEPIRLCYLNDVLNLTPEVALRNSPVHLVPNTPRSTLIAVGSDEGPEYYRQSADLVAAWRKQGVPCELMDMAGHNHFSIVAELERPDSQLSHAILARM
;
A
#
# COMPACT_ATOMS: atom_id res chain seq x y z
N MET A 1 14.47 -7.10 -3.96
CA MET A 1 14.28 -5.64 -3.89
C MET A 1 12.91 -5.36 -3.30
N HIS A 2 12.76 -4.34 -2.45
CA HIS A 2 11.48 -3.92 -1.89
C HIS A 2 11.20 -2.47 -2.28
N LEU A 3 10.02 -2.17 -2.83
CA LEU A 3 9.58 -0.80 -3.13
C LEU A 3 8.45 -0.43 -2.18
N PHE A 4 8.60 0.71 -1.51
CA PHE A 4 7.67 1.19 -0.49
C PHE A 4 7.00 2.49 -0.94
N ILE A 5 5.67 2.55 -0.78
CA ILE A 5 4.84 3.72 -1.02
C ILE A 5 4.25 4.15 0.32
N HIS A 6 4.54 5.38 0.76
CA HIS A 6 4.09 5.85 2.07
C HIS A 6 2.61 6.23 2.09
N GLY A 7 2.02 6.22 3.30
CA GLY A 7 0.69 6.75 3.58
C GLY A 7 0.70 8.26 3.84
N GLY A 8 -0.30 8.76 4.57
CA GLY A 8 -0.48 10.19 4.85
C GLY A 8 -1.71 10.82 4.18
N TYR A 9 -2.73 10.02 3.89
CA TYR A 9 -3.98 10.46 3.26
C TYR A 9 -3.75 11.28 1.98
N TRP A 10 -2.69 10.99 1.23
CA TRP A 10 -2.34 11.70 -0.02
C TRP A 10 -2.08 13.22 0.10
N HIS A 11 -2.08 13.77 1.31
CA HIS A 11 -1.90 15.21 1.56
C HIS A 11 -0.81 15.52 2.60
N ARG A 12 -0.11 14.49 3.09
CA ARG A 12 0.98 14.61 4.09
C ARG A 12 2.13 13.63 3.82
N PHE A 13 3.26 13.94 4.46
CA PHE A 13 4.52 13.19 4.48
C PHE A 13 5.28 13.12 3.16
N SER A 14 6.48 12.58 3.25
CA SER A 14 7.37 12.26 2.14
C SER A 14 8.07 10.93 2.41
N LYS A 15 8.99 10.53 1.53
CA LYS A 15 9.86 9.36 1.73
C LYS A 15 10.80 9.49 2.92
N ASN A 16 11.09 10.71 3.37
CA ASN A 16 12.09 10.97 4.40
C ASN A 16 11.66 10.44 5.77
N GLU A 17 10.35 10.46 6.04
CA GLU A 17 9.77 9.93 7.27
C GLU A 17 9.78 8.40 7.33
N PHE A 18 9.96 7.72 6.18
CA PHE A 18 9.82 6.26 6.06
C PHE A 18 11.12 5.56 5.68
N SER A 19 12.28 6.21 5.78
CA SER A 19 13.56 5.54 5.49
C SER A 19 13.85 4.35 6.40
N PHE A 20 13.22 4.30 7.58
CA PHE A 20 13.38 3.21 8.55
C PHE A 20 12.95 1.84 8.01
N VAL A 21 12.04 1.78 7.03
CA VAL A 21 11.55 0.52 6.43
C VAL A 21 12.67 -0.29 5.78
N ALA A 22 13.79 0.35 5.44
CA ALA A 22 14.97 -0.33 4.94
C ALA A 22 15.56 -1.31 5.96
N ARG A 23 15.38 -1.06 7.27
CA ARG A 23 15.95 -1.87 8.34
C ARG A 23 15.41 -3.30 8.32
N ALA A 24 14.13 -3.50 8.01
CA ALA A 24 13.53 -4.83 7.91
C ALA A 24 14.21 -5.72 6.85
N PHE A 25 14.61 -5.14 5.72
CA PHE A 25 14.98 -5.91 4.54
C PHE A 25 16.47 -5.92 4.22
N GLN A 26 17.23 -4.94 4.74
CA GLN A 26 18.68 -4.88 4.53
C GLN A 26 19.43 -6.13 5.01
N PRO A 27 19.10 -6.77 6.15
CA PRO A 27 19.78 -7.99 6.59
C PRO A 27 19.60 -9.18 5.64
N ALA A 28 18.51 -9.19 4.86
CA ALA A 28 18.26 -10.19 3.82
C ALA A 28 18.96 -9.85 2.48
N GLY A 29 19.80 -8.82 2.44
CA GLY A 29 20.50 -8.36 1.24
C GLY A 29 19.60 -7.62 0.24
N ALA A 30 18.39 -7.24 0.63
CA ALA A 30 17.47 -6.56 -0.27
C ALA A 30 17.79 -5.06 -0.39
N ALA A 31 17.88 -4.57 -1.62
CA ALA A 31 17.77 -3.14 -1.91
C ALA A 31 16.35 -2.65 -1.64
N VAL A 32 16.22 -1.50 -0.98
CA VAL A 32 14.92 -0.87 -0.64
C VAL A 32 14.80 0.48 -1.33
N VAL A 33 13.68 0.70 -2.00
CA VAL A 33 13.34 1.95 -2.68
C VAL A 33 12.11 2.56 -2.03
N VAL A 34 12.26 3.72 -1.41
CA VAL A 34 11.15 4.50 -0.84
C VAL A 34 10.82 5.64 -1.80
N ILE A 35 9.60 5.66 -2.34
CA ILE A 35 9.19 6.69 -3.31
C ILE A 35 8.39 7.81 -2.63
N SER A 36 8.34 8.97 -3.29
CA SER A 36 7.39 10.03 -2.98
C SER A 36 6.58 10.37 -4.22
N TYR A 37 5.43 10.98 -3.97
CA TYR A 37 4.52 11.54 -4.96
C TYR A 37 4.10 12.95 -4.49
N ALA A 38 3.58 13.77 -5.41
CA ALA A 38 3.01 15.07 -5.10
C ALA A 38 1.82 14.93 -4.13
N LEU A 39 1.48 15.98 -3.40
CA LEU A 39 0.41 15.94 -2.40
C LEU A 39 -0.79 16.74 -2.87
N ILE A 40 -2.00 16.29 -2.55
CA ILE A 40 -3.22 17.08 -2.73
C ILE A 40 -3.16 18.29 -1.78
N PRO A 41 -3.42 19.54 -2.23
CA PRO A 41 -4.08 19.94 -3.48
C PRO A 41 -3.16 20.33 -4.65
N THR A 42 -1.84 20.11 -4.56
CA THR A 42 -0.91 20.49 -5.66
C THR A 42 -1.02 19.58 -6.88
N ALA A 43 -1.57 18.38 -6.70
CA ALA A 43 -1.91 17.42 -7.74
C ALA A 43 -3.19 16.68 -7.32
N ASP A 44 -3.92 16.08 -8.27
CA ASP A 44 -5.11 15.29 -7.98
C ASP A 44 -4.79 13.78 -7.84
N MET A 45 -5.78 12.99 -7.39
CA MET A 45 -5.60 11.56 -7.15
C MET A 45 -5.08 10.79 -8.38
N ASP A 46 -5.49 11.17 -9.59
CA ASP A 46 -5.06 10.50 -10.81
C ASP A 46 -3.59 10.78 -11.11
N GLU A 47 -3.17 12.03 -10.91
CA GLU A 47 -1.78 12.41 -11.05
C GLU A 47 -0.91 11.69 -10.01
N LEU A 48 -1.39 11.53 -8.78
CA LEU A 48 -0.70 10.75 -7.74
C LEU A 48 -0.54 9.28 -8.17
N VAL A 49 -1.60 8.64 -8.66
CA VAL A 49 -1.53 7.27 -9.19
C VAL A 49 -0.58 7.18 -10.39
N ARG A 50 -0.62 8.15 -11.29
CA ARG A 50 0.28 8.22 -12.45
C ARG A 50 1.74 8.35 -12.00
N GLN A 51 2.04 9.16 -10.99
CA GLN A 51 3.39 9.33 -10.46
C GLN A 51 3.91 8.06 -9.78
N CYS A 52 3.09 7.38 -8.96
CA CYS A 52 3.46 6.09 -8.38
C CYS A 52 3.78 5.05 -9.46
N ARG A 53 2.96 4.96 -10.53
CA ARG A 53 3.22 4.08 -11.68
C ARG A 53 4.52 4.46 -12.40
N ALA A 54 4.77 5.75 -12.59
CA ALA A 54 5.98 6.25 -13.23
C ALA A 54 7.24 5.92 -12.41
N ALA A 55 7.17 6.02 -11.08
CA ALA A 55 8.25 5.67 -10.17
C ALA A 55 8.58 4.17 -10.23
N VAL A 56 7.57 3.30 -10.17
CA VAL A 56 7.75 1.84 -10.34
C VAL A 56 8.41 1.52 -11.69
N ALA A 57 7.92 2.15 -12.78
CA ALA A 57 8.47 1.95 -14.11
C ALA A 57 9.92 2.47 -14.23
N TRP A 58 10.24 3.57 -13.56
CA TRP A 58 11.61 4.10 -13.50
C TRP A 58 12.53 3.12 -12.77
N VAL A 59 12.12 2.57 -11.62
CA VAL A 59 12.92 1.58 -10.88
C VAL A 59 13.17 0.34 -11.73
N TYR A 60 12.14 -0.18 -12.40
CA TYR A 60 12.28 -1.32 -13.31
C TYR A 60 13.32 -1.10 -14.40
N ARG A 61 13.30 0.07 -15.06
CA ARG A 61 14.24 0.41 -16.14
C ARG A 61 15.67 0.63 -15.68
N ASN A 62 15.89 1.04 -14.43
CA ASN A 62 17.21 1.49 -13.96
C ASN A 62 17.90 0.50 -13.02
N ALA A 63 17.19 -0.48 -12.46
CA ALA A 63 17.75 -1.36 -11.44
C ALA A 63 18.16 -2.76 -11.96
N GLY A 64 18.20 -2.98 -13.29
CA GLY A 64 18.65 -4.24 -13.88
C GLY A 64 17.76 -5.44 -13.53
N LEU A 65 16.45 -5.23 -13.41
CA LEU A 65 15.50 -6.23 -12.92
C LEU A 65 15.07 -7.21 -14.03
N PRO A 66 14.75 -8.48 -13.70
CA PRO A 66 14.20 -9.43 -14.66
C PRO A 66 12.78 -9.03 -15.10
N ALA A 67 12.31 -9.57 -16.22
CA ALA A 67 10.96 -9.27 -16.74
C ALA A 67 9.84 -9.61 -15.73
N ASP A 68 9.97 -10.72 -15.01
CA ASP A 68 9.03 -11.14 -13.96
C ASP A 68 9.46 -10.64 -12.57
N VAL A 69 9.40 -9.32 -12.35
CA VAL A 69 9.98 -8.69 -11.16
C VAL A 69 9.05 -8.65 -9.94
N VAL A 70 7.75 -8.45 -10.12
CA VAL A 70 6.82 -8.26 -8.98
C VAL A 70 6.38 -9.62 -8.46
N LYS A 71 6.93 -10.04 -7.31
CA LYS A 71 6.61 -11.33 -6.68
C LYS A 71 5.37 -11.26 -5.79
N ALA A 72 5.22 -10.16 -5.07
CA ALA A 72 4.08 -9.93 -4.19
C ALA A 72 3.72 -8.44 -4.05
N VAL A 73 2.51 -8.18 -3.56
CA VAL A 73 2.02 -6.87 -3.12
C VAL A 73 1.63 -6.98 -1.65
N CYS A 74 2.05 -6.02 -0.83
CA CYS A 74 1.67 -5.99 0.59
C CYS A 74 1.03 -4.63 0.89
N GLY A 75 -0.26 -4.63 1.24
CA GLY A 75 -0.95 -3.46 1.76
C GLY A 75 -1.09 -3.59 3.27
N PHE A 76 -0.80 -2.54 4.03
CA PHE A 76 -1.02 -2.52 5.48
C PHE A 76 -1.82 -1.26 5.82
N SER A 77 -2.94 -1.45 6.51
CA SER A 77 -3.85 -0.37 6.93
C SER A 77 -4.30 0.55 5.79
N GLY A 78 -4.54 -0.04 4.62
CA GLY A 78 -4.90 0.67 3.40
C GLY A 78 -6.37 1.06 3.33
N LEU A 79 -6.65 1.99 2.42
CA LEU A 79 -8.00 2.34 1.99
C LEU A 79 -8.19 1.76 0.59
N TYR A 80 -9.21 0.92 0.45
CA TYR A 80 -9.48 0.14 -0.74
C TYR A 80 -10.84 0.47 -1.38
N ASP A 81 -11.65 1.25 -0.67
CA ASP A 81 -12.86 1.92 -1.13
C ASP A 81 -12.80 3.39 -0.70
N LEU A 82 -12.74 4.30 -1.68
CA LEU A 82 -12.65 5.74 -1.47
C LEU A 82 -14.00 6.42 -1.32
N GLU A 83 -15.13 5.73 -1.54
CA GLU A 83 -16.45 6.33 -1.42
C GLU A 83 -16.73 6.84 0.02
N PRO A 84 -16.42 6.10 1.10
CA PRO A 84 -16.52 6.62 2.46
C PRO A 84 -15.62 7.82 2.72
N ILE A 85 -14.44 7.88 2.07
CA ILE A 85 -13.50 9.00 2.19
C ILE A 85 -14.05 10.24 1.49
N ARG A 86 -14.67 10.06 0.32
CA ARG A 86 -15.34 11.13 -0.43
C ARG A 86 -16.51 11.73 0.36
N LEU A 87 -17.18 10.92 1.18
CA LEU A 87 -18.36 11.34 1.95
C LEU A 87 -18.03 11.88 3.35
N CYS A 88 -16.75 11.93 3.74
CA CYS A 88 -16.34 12.42 5.06
C CYS A 88 -15.51 13.72 4.97
N TYR A 89 -15.14 14.26 6.13
CA TYR A 89 -14.44 15.55 6.26
C TYR A 89 -13.10 15.61 5.49
N LEU A 90 -12.47 14.46 5.20
CA LEU A 90 -11.24 14.44 4.42
C LEU A 90 -11.46 14.98 3.00
N ASN A 91 -12.68 14.87 2.47
CA ASN A 91 -12.97 15.34 1.12
C ASN A 91 -12.90 16.87 0.98
N ASP A 92 -12.94 17.62 2.08
CA ASP A 92 -12.68 19.07 2.08
C ASP A 92 -11.26 19.40 1.59
N VAL A 93 -10.34 18.44 1.76
CA VAL A 93 -8.95 18.53 1.25
C VAL A 93 -8.81 17.74 -0.04
N LEU A 94 -9.33 16.50 -0.08
CA LEU A 94 -9.08 15.56 -1.17
C LEU A 94 -9.85 15.90 -2.46
N ASN A 95 -10.99 16.58 -2.32
CA ASN A 95 -11.84 17.02 -3.42
C ASN A 95 -12.13 15.91 -4.46
N LEU A 96 -12.41 14.70 -3.97
CA LEU A 96 -12.73 13.55 -4.80
C LEU A 96 -14.14 13.72 -5.38
N THR A 97 -14.26 13.59 -6.70
CA THR A 97 -15.57 13.38 -7.34
C THR A 97 -15.97 11.91 -7.22
N PRO A 98 -17.27 11.57 -7.38
CA PRO A 98 -17.70 10.17 -7.42
C PRO A 98 -16.92 9.32 -8.43
N GLU A 99 -16.62 9.89 -9.60
CA GLU A 99 -15.87 9.22 -10.67
C GLU A 99 -14.40 9.01 -10.31
N VAL A 100 -13.79 9.97 -9.58
CA VAL A 100 -12.41 9.86 -9.08
C VAL A 100 -12.33 8.79 -8.00
N ALA A 101 -13.24 8.80 -7.04
CA ALA A 101 -13.29 7.81 -5.97
C ALA A 101 -13.46 6.40 -6.56
N LEU A 102 -14.46 6.20 -7.43
CA LEU A 102 -14.75 4.91 -8.04
C LEU A 102 -13.56 4.31 -8.80
N ARG A 103 -12.92 5.10 -9.68
CA ARG A 103 -11.81 4.58 -10.51
C ARG A 103 -10.53 4.31 -9.73
N ASN A 104 -10.36 4.97 -8.58
CA ASN A 104 -9.20 4.84 -7.70
C ASN A 104 -9.48 3.98 -6.46
N SER A 105 -10.61 3.28 -6.39
CA SER A 105 -10.95 2.29 -5.34
C SER A 105 -10.49 0.88 -5.76
N PRO A 106 -9.40 0.33 -5.18
CA PRO A 106 -8.89 -1.01 -5.51
C PRO A 106 -9.91 -2.14 -5.45
N VAL A 107 -10.93 -2.05 -4.59
CA VAL A 107 -11.97 -3.08 -4.44
C VAL A 107 -12.78 -3.31 -5.72
N HIS A 108 -12.84 -2.32 -6.62
CA HIS A 108 -13.54 -2.40 -7.90
C HIS A 108 -12.63 -2.76 -9.08
N LEU A 109 -11.32 -2.88 -8.85
CA LEU A 109 -10.34 -3.15 -9.90
C LEU A 109 -10.05 -4.65 -10.01
N VAL A 110 -9.77 -5.09 -11.24
CA VAL A 110 -9.29 -6.45 -11.54
C VAL A 110 -7.80 -6.37 -11.88
N PRO A 111 -6.90 -6.99 -11.10
CA PRO A 111 -5.49 -7.01 -11.44
C PRO A 111 -5.23 -7.77 -12.76
N ASN A 112 -4.67 -7.09 -13.75
CA ASN A 112 -4.29 -7.70 -15.04
C ASN A 112 -3.23 -8.81 -14.89
N THR A 113 -2.48 -8.79 -13.79
CA THR A 113 -1.48 -9.82 -13.47
C THR A 113 -1.55 -10.10 -11.98
N PRO A 114 -2.40 -11.07 -11.55
CA PRO A 114 -2.53 -11.43 -10.15
C PRO A 114 -1.18 -11.83 -9.54
N ARG A 115 -0.87 -11.27 -8.37
CA ARG A 115 0.33 -11.59 -7.57
C ARG A 115 -0.09 -11.99 -6.17
N SER A 116 0.80 -12.73 -5.49
CA SER A 116 0.64 -13.00 -4.07
C SER A 116 0.41 -11.68 -3.34
N THR A 117 -0.73 -11.54 -2.68
CA THR A 117 -1.14 -10.28 -2.04
C THR A 117 -1.38 -10.51 -0.56
N LEU A 118 -0.69 -9.74 0.27
CA LEU A 118 -0.91 -9.71 1.72
C LEU A 118 -1.58 -8.38 2.07
N ILE A 119 -2.73 -8.43 2.73
CA ILE A 119 -3.40 -7.27 3.30
C ILE A 119 -3.31 -7.40 4.82
N ALA A 120 -2.54 -6.55 5.47
CA ALA A 120 -2.40 -6.51 6.92
C ALA A 120 -3.23 -5.37 7.52
N VAL A 121 -3.84 -5.60 8.67
CA VAL A 121 -4.64 -4.60 9.40
C VAL A 121 -4.47 -4.83 10.90
N GLY A 122 -4.32 -3.77 11.68
CA GLY A 122 -4.12 -3.84 13.12
C GLY A 122 -5.43 -3.94 13.90
N SER A 123 -5.47 -4.76 14.96
CA SER A 123 -6.66 -4.99 15.81
C SER A 123 -7.22 -3.76 16.49
N ASP A 124 -6.38 -2.75 16.68
CA ASP A 124 -6.74 -1.54 17.40
C ASP A 124 -7.06 -0.39 16.42
N GLU A 125 -7.26 -0.72 15.13
CA GLU A 125 -7.72 0.23 14.10
C GLU A 125 -9.24 0.43 14.10
N GLY A 126 -9.67 1.51 13.47
CA GLY A 126 -11.09 1.78 13.26
C GLY A 126 -11.76 0.69 12.41
N PRO A 127 -13.07 0.44 12.63
CA PRO A 127 -13.80 -0.64 11.96
C PRO A 127 -13.79 -0.54 10.43
N GLU A 128 -13.60 0.67 9.89
CA GLU A 128 -13.55 0.89 8.45
C GLU A 128 -12.29 0.31 7.79
N TYR A 129 -11.13 0.33 8.47
CA TYR A 129 -9.91 -0.33 7.95
C TYR A 129 -10.10 -1.84 7.87
N TYR A 130 -10.76 -2.43 8.86
CA TYR A 130 -11.12 -3.84 8.87
C TYR A 130 -12.07 -4.20 7.75
N ARG A 131 -13.18 -3.45 7.64
CA ARG A 131 -14.21 -3.68 6.63
C ARG A 131 -13.61 -3.61 5.23
N GLN A 132 -12.87 -2.54 4.92
CA GLN A 132 -12.27 -2.37 3.59
C GLN A 132 -11.21 -3.42 3.28
N SER A 133 -10.38 -3.80 4.26
CA SER A 133 -9.37 -4.85 4.09
C SER A 133 -10.02 -6.20 3.79
N ALA A 134 -11.07 -6.56 4.54
CA ALA A 134 -11.83 -7.78 4.32
C ALA A 134 -12.56 -7.77 2.96
N ASP A 135 -13.17 -6.64 2.59
CA ASP A 135 -13.90 -6.48 1.33
C ASP A 135 -12.96 -6.61 0.12
N LEU A 136 -11.77 -5.99 0.17
CA LEU A 136 -10.76 -6.14 -0.88
C LEU A 136 -10.34 -7.59 -1.03
N VAL A 137 -9.98 -8.25 0.07
CA VAL A 137 -9.52 -9.65 0.05
C VAL A 137 -10.63 -10.55 -0.51
N ALA A 138 -11.88 -10.36 -0.11
CA ALA A 138 -13.01 -11.12 -0.63
C ALA A 138 -13.25 -10.86 -2.13
N ALA A 139 -13.21 -9.60 -2.57
CA ALA A 139 -13.39 -9.22 -3.97
C ALA A 139 -12.30 -9.81 -4.86
N TRP A 140 -11.03 -9.68 -4.46
CA TRP A 140 -9.90 -10.16 -5.24
C TRP A 140 -9.78 -11.69 -5.23
N ARG A 141 -10.11 -12.37 -4.12
CA ARG A 141 -10.20 -13.84 -4.09
C ARG A 141 -11.25 -14.37 -5.08
N LYS A 142 -12.41 -13.70 -5.20
CA LYS A 142 -13.43 -14.06 -6.21
C LYS A 142 -12.91 -13.94 -7.64
N GLN A 143 -11.93 -13.08 -7.88
CA GLN A 143 -11.25 -12.90 -9.17
C GLN A 143 -10.02 -13.82 -9.35
N GLY A 144 -9.78 -14.76 -8.43
CA GLY A 144 -8.66 -15.71 -8.49
C GLY A 144 -7.30 -15.14 -8.06
N VAL A 145 -7.26 -13.95 -7.43
CA VAL A 145 -6.02 -13.41 -6.89
C VAL A 145 -5.66 -14.16 -5.60
N PRO A 146 -4.41 -14.66 -5.45
CA PRO A 146 -3.94 -15.25 -4.21
C PRO A 146 -3.75 -14.15 -3.15
N CYS A 147 -4.83 -13.83 -2.44
CA CYS A 147 -4.89 -12.74 -1.48
C CYS A 147 -5.10 -13.27 -0.05
N GLU A 148 -4.40 -12.72 0.92
CA GLU A 148 -4.47 -13.08 2.35
C GLU A 148 -4.77 -11.84 3.20
N LEU A 149 -5.59 -12.02 4.23
CA LEU A 149 -5.80 -11.02 5.27
C LEU A 149 -4.99 -11.44 6.50
N MET A 150 -4.14 -10.56 7.01
CA MET A 150 -3.36 -10.73 8.24
C MET A 150 -3.86 -9.74 9.29
N ASP A 151 -4.43 -10.28 10.36
CA ASP A 151 -4.77 -9.52 11.56
C ASP A 151 -3.52 -9.33 12.41
N MET A 152 -3.22 -8.09 12.77
CA MET A 152 -2.06 -7.71 13.58
C MET A 152 -2.51 -7.27 14.98
N ALA A 153 -2.57 -8.25 15.88
CA ALA A 153 -3.03 -8.05 17.26
C ALA A 153 -2.18 -6.99 18.00
N GLY A 154 -2.85 -6.06 18.67
CA GLY A 154 -2.25 -4.95 19.42
C GLY A 154 -1.63 -3.85 18.57
N HIS A 155 -1.81 -3.90 17.25
CA HIS A 155 -1.35 -2.83 16.35
C HIS A 155 -2.49 -1.88 15.99
N ASN A 156 -2.13 -0.61 15.86
CA ASN A 156 -2.95 0.43 15.26
C ASN A 156 -2.30 0.91 13.96
N HIS A 157 -2.96 1.85 13.31
CA HIS A 157 -2.56 2.42 12.01
C HIS A 157 -1.11 2.92 11.96
N PHE A 158 -0.55 3.39 13.08
CA PHE A 158 0.82 3.89 13.16
C PHE A 158 1.81 2.81 13.60
N SER A 159 1.44 1.94 14.54
CA SER A 159 2.36 0.93 15.05
C SER A 159 2.54 -0.25 14.10
N ILE A 160 1.60 -0.50 13.18
CA ILE A 160 1.73 -1.57 12.18
C ILE A 160 2.89 -1.33 11.21
N VAL A 161 3.08 -0.10 10.71
CA VAL A 161 4.21 0.20 9.81
C VAL A 161 5.54 0.20 10.57
N ALA A 162 5.53 0.50 11.87
CA ALA A 162 6.72 0.49 12.71
C ALA A 162 7.32 -0.93 12.88
N GLU A 163 6.57 -1.99 12.59
CA GLU A 163 7.10 -3.36 12.50
C GLU A 163 8.24 -3.46 11.47
N LEU A 164 8.27 -2.59 10.46
CA LEU A 164 9.34 -2.55 9.45
C LEU A 164 10.65 -1.91 9.96
N GLU A 165 10.69 -1.42 11.20
CA GLU A 165 11.95 -1.07 11.86
C GLU A 165 12.75 -2.30 12.28
N ARG A 166 12.07 -3.44 12.41
CA ARG A 166 12.60 -4.66 13.00
C ARG A 166 12.58 -5.81 11.97
N PRO A 167 13.73 -6.41 11.64
CA PRO A 167 13.79 -7.55 10.71
C PRO A 167 13.05 -8.79 11.21
N ASP A 168 12.97 -8.97 12.53
CA ASP A 168 12.41 -10.14 13.19
C ASP A 168 10.91 -10.03 13.50
N SER A 169 10.29 -8.92 13.10
CA SER A 169 8.87 -8.65 13.33
C SER A 169 7.97 -9.56 12.49
N GLN A 170 6.70 -9.68 12.90
CA GLN A 170 5.76 -10.56 12.21
C GLN A 170 5.54 -10.10 10.76
N LEU A 171 5.38 -8.78 10.57
CA LEU A 171 5.16 -8.20 9.25
C LEU A 171 6.41 -8.31 8.35
N SER A 172 7.60 -8.05 8.89
CA SER A 172 8.86 -8.16 8.15
C SER A 172 9.08 -9.57 7.62
N HIS A 173 8.90 -10.59 8.47
CA HIS A 173 8.99 -11.98 8.06
C HIS A 173 7.95 -12.36 7.01
N ALA A 174 6.70 -11.91 7.17
CA ALA A 174 5.63 -12.18 6.22
C ALA A 174 5.94 -11.60 4.82
N ILE A 175 6.50 -10.39 4.77
CA ILE A 175 6.90 -9.77 3.50
C ILE A 175 8.11 -10.51 2.91
N LEU A 176 9.15 -10.78 3.71
CA LEU A 176 10.37 -11.47 3.25
C LEU A 176 10.08 -12.87 2.69
N ALA A 177 9.15 -13.61 3.27
CA ALA A 177 8.75 -14.94 2.79
C ALA A 177 8.12 -14.92 1.38
N ARG A 178 7.80 -13.73 0.85
CA ARG A 178 7.18 -13.51 -0.46
C ARG A 178 8.11 -12.81 -1.47
N MET A 179 9.37 -12.55 -1.08
CA MET A 179 10.37 -11.85 -1.90
C MET A 179 11.16 -12.77 -2.83
#